data_AF-A0A1D6DVP8-F1
#
_entry.id   AF-A0A1D6DVP8-F1
#
_cell.length_a   1.000
_cell.length_b   1.000
_cell.length_c   1.000
_cell.angle_alpha   90.00
_cell.angle_beta   90.00
_cell.angle_gamma   90.00
#
_symmetry.space_group_name_H-M   'P 1'
#
loop_
_entity.id
_entity.type
_entity.pdbx_description
1 polymer ?
#
loop_
_entity_poly.entity_id
_entity_poly.type
_entity_poly.pdbx_seq_one_letter_code
_entity_poly.pdbx_strand_id
1 'polypeptide(L)'
;MPMVVGGLLNATFGNATEMIIAVYALKNGMIRVVQQSLLGSILSNMLLVMGCAFFAGGVVHRNKDQIFSKATAVVNSGLLLMAVMGLMFPAVLHFTHSEVRQGASEVALSRFSSCIMLVAYASYLYFQLSGRSNIYSPIGSVSLMPHLISSSLVIRTITVML
;
A
#
# COMPACT_ATOMS: atom_id res chain seq x y z
N MET A 1 1.09 18.61 16.05
CA MET A 1 1.92 19.05 14.90
C MET A 1 3.08 18.10 14.54
N PRO A 2 3.93 17.57 15.45
CA PRO A 2 5.09 16.76 15.03
C PRO A 2 4.74 15.41 14.37
N MET A 3 3.64 14.75 14.78
CA MET A 3 3.22 13.48 14.19
C MET A 3 2.60 13.62 12.78
N VAL A 4 2.06 14.80 12.46
CA VAL A 4 1.54 15.14 11.12
C VAL A 4 2.67 15.17 10.11
N VAL A 5 3.71 15.92 10.46
CA VAL A 5 4.95 15.98 9.70
C VAL A 5 5.57 14.58 9.62
N GLY A 6 5.59 13.80 10.70
CA GLY A 6 6.05 12.40 10.68
C GLY A 6 5.26 11.49 9.73
N GLY A 7 3.93 11.59 9.70
CA GLY A 7 3.08 10.79 8.80
C GLY A 7 3.24 11.19 7.33
N LEU A 8 3.32 12.49 7.04
CA LEU A 8 3.61 13.02 5.71
C LEU A 8 5.02 12.62 5.24
N LEU A 9 6.03 12.76 6.12
CA LEU A 9 7.39 12.31 5.84
C LEU A 9 7.43 10.81 5.57
N ASN A 10 6.73 9.99 6.34
CA ASN A 10 6.66 8.54 6.10
C ASN A 10 6.00 8.21 4.76
N ALA A 11 4.93 8.92 4.38
CA ALA A 11 4.27 8.71 3.09
C ALA A 11 5.18 9.11 1.90
N THR A 12 5.87 10.25 2.00
CA THR A 12 6.73 10.76 0.93
C THR A 12 8.07 10.03 0.86
N PHE A 13 8.78 9.88 1.98
CA PHE A 13 10.09 9.23 2.02
C PHE A 13 10.00 7.70 1.96
N GLY A 14 8.94 7.10 2.52
CA GLY A 14 8.71 5.66 2.43
C GLY A 14 8.43 5.15 1.02
N ASN A 15 8.01 6.03 0.10
CA ASN A 15 7.86 5.70 -1.34
C ASN A 15 8.78 6.56 -2.23
N ALA A 16 9.77 7.27 -1.66
CA ALA A 16 10.59 8.22 -2.41
C ALA A 16 11.43 7.54 -3.49
N THR A 17 11.99 6.36 -3.19
CA THR A 17 12.78 5.58 -4.14
C THR A 17 11.96 5.24 -5.38
N GLU A 18 10.74 4.75 -5.20
CA GLU A 18 9.82 4.43 -6.30
C GLU A 18 9.46 5.68 -7.11
N MET A 19 9.17 6.80 -6.43
CA MET A 19 8.86 8.07 -7.08
C MET A 19 10.04 8.61 -7.91
N ILE A 20 11.28 8.51 -7.40
CA ILE A 20 12.48 8.95 -8.11
C ILE A 20 12.69 8.11 -9.38
N ILE A 21 12.57 6.78 -9.27
CA ILE A 21 12.71 5.87 -10.41
C ILE A 21 11.61 6.14 -11.45
N ALA A 22 10.37 6.35 -11.00
CA ALA A 22 9.25 6.68 -11.88
C ALA A 22 9.47 8.01 -12.63
N VAL A 23 9.91 9.06 -11.96
CA VAL A 23 10.23 10.35 -12.60
C VAL A 23 11.38 10.20 -13.59
N TYR A 24 12.44 9.46 -13.24
CA TYR A 24 13.54 9.20 -14.16
C TYR A 24 13.08 8.44 -15.41
N ALA A 25 12.24 7.41 -15.24
CA ALA A 25 11.69 6.63 -16.35
C ALA A 25 10.74 7.46 -17.23
N LEU A 26 9.91 8.32 -16.62
CA LEU A 26 9.05 9.27 -17.34
C LEU A 26 9.89 10.25 -18.20
N LYS A 27 11.00 10.78 -17.66
CA LYS A 27 11.90 11.69 -18.40
C LYS A 27 12.52 11.03 -19.62
N ASN A 28 12.72 9.72 -19.59
CA ASN A 28 13.22 8.92 -20.71
C ASN A 28 12.10 8.38 -21.64
N GLY A 29 10.85 8.81 -21.45
CA GLY A 29 9.72 8.39 -22.29
C GLY A 29 9.21 6.96 -22.01
N MET A 30 9.66 6.31 -20.93
CA MET A 30 9.33 4.92 -20.61
C MET A 30 7.99 4.79 -19.87
N ILE A 31 6.89 5.29 -20.46
CA ILE A 31 5.56 5.33 -19.81
C ILE A 31 5.07 3.93 -19.41
N ARG A 32 5.29 2.93 -20.28
CA ARG A 32 4.88 1.54 -20.01
C ARG A 32 5.56 0.97 -18.77
N VAL A 33 6.86 1.24 -18.60
CA VAL A 33 7.63 0.81 -17.43
C VAL A 33 7.10 1.45 -16.15
N VAL A 34 6.75 2.74 -16.20
CA VAL A 34 6.20 3.47 -15.05
C VAL A 34 4.84 2.89 -14.65
N GLN A 35 3.95 2.65 -15.62
CA GLN A 35 2.63 2.06 -15.36
C GLN A 35 2.76 0.66 -14.75
N GLN A 36 3.63 -0.18 -15.31
CA GLN A 36 3.89 -1.53 -14.78
C GLN A 36 4.52 -1.49 -13.39
N SER A 37 5.43 -0.57 -13.13
CA SER A 37 6.08 -0.39 -11.82
C SER A 37 5.09 0.07 -10.76
N LEU A 38 4.21 1.04 -11.06
CA LEU A 38 3.18 1.51 -10.13
C LEU A 38 2.16 0.41 -9.82
N LEU A 39 1.70 -0.33 -10.83
CA LEU A 39 0.84 -1.50 -10.62
C LEU A 39 1.57 -2.57 -9.79
N GLY A 40 2.84 -2.83 -10.08
CA GLY A 40 3.67 -3.78 -9.34
C GLY A 40 3.84 -3.41 -7.87
N SER A 41 4.08 -2.13 -7.55
CA SER A 41 4.19 -1.64 -6.17
C SER A 41 2.89 -1.85 -5.39
N ILE A 42 1.74 -1.49 -5.98
CA ILE A 42 0.42 -1.71 -5.38
C ILE A 42 0.19 -3.20 -5.12
N LEU A 43 0.45 -4.04 -6.12
CA LEU A 43 0.25 -5.49 -6.01
C LEU A 43 1.22 -6.13 -5.00
N SER A 44 2.48 -5.70 -4.94
CA SER A 44 3.44 -6.18 -3.95
C SER A 44 2.98 -5.86 -2.52
N ASN A 45 2.55 -4.62 -2.27
CA ASN A 45 2.06 -4.20 -0.96
C ASN A 45 0.77 -4.91 -0.55
N MET A 46 -0.12 -5.19 -1.50
CA MET A 46 -1.41 -5.82 -1.22
C MET A 46 -1.32 -7.35 -1.16
N LEU A 47 -0.61 -8.02 -2.07
CA LEU A 47 -0.55 -9.48 -2.15
C LEU A 47 0.65 -10.04 -1.41
N LEU A 48 1.85 -9.57 -1.75
CA LEU A 48 3.07 -10.17 -1.24
C LEU A 48 3.26 -9.82 0.24
N VAL A 49 3.25 -8.53 0.56
CA VAL A 49 3.47 -8.06 1.94
C VAL A 49 2.35 -8.54 2.86
N MET A 50 1.09 -8.33 2.49
CA MET A 50 -0.05 -8.75 3.32
C MET A 50 -0.16 -10.28 3.39
N GLY A 51 0.04 -10.99 2.28
CA GLY A 51 -0.02 -12.46 2.23
C GLY A 51 1.09 -13.11 3.05
N CYS A 52 2.32 -12.62 2.95
CA CYS A 52 3.42 -13.06 3.79
C CYS A 52 3.19 -12.72 5.26
N ALA A 53 2.58 -11.58 5.59
CA ALA A 53 2.24 -11.23 6.96
C ALA A 53 1.21 -12.19 7.58
N PHE A 54 0.18 -12.59 6.83
CA PHE A 54 -0.79 -13.60 7.28
C PHE A 54 -0.16 -14.99 7.36
N PHE A 55 0.68 -15.35 6.39
CA PHE A 55 1.38 -16.65 6.40
C PHE A 55 2.33 -16.76 7.58
N ALA A 56 3.24 -15.80 7.76
CA ALA A 56 4.17 -15.77 8.90
C ALA A 56 3.42 -15.64 10.24
N GLY A 57 2.38 -14.81 10.28
CA GLY A 57 1.50 -14.66 11.44
C GLY A 57 0.86 -15.98 11.87
N GLY A 58 0.30 -16.73 10.93
CA GLY A 58 -0.32 -18.04 11.15
C GLY A 58 0.68 -19.14 11.51
N VAL A 59 1.89 -19.12 10.95
CA VAL A 59 2.95 -20.08 11.30
C VAL A 59 3.50 -19.83 12.70
N VAL A 60 3.77 -18.58 13.06
CA VAL A 60 4.32 -18.20 14.38
C VAL A 60 3.28 -18.36 15.50
N HIS A 61 2.02 -18.02 15.23
CA HIS A 61 0.93 -18.09 16.21
C HIS A 61 0.06 -19.33 16.01
N ARG A 62 0.64 -20.48 15.64
CA ARG A 62 -0.12 -21.70 15.31
C ARG A 62 -1.11 -22.17 16.39
N ASN A 63 -0.88 -21.80 17.65
CA ASN A 63 -1.71 -22.16 18.80
C ASN A 63 -2.47 -20.96 19.41
N LYS A 64 -2.49 -19.79 18.75
CA LYS A 64 -3.18 -18.58 19.23
C LYS A 64 -3.94 -17.92 18.08
N ASP A 65 -5.21 -17.62 18.31
CA ASP A 65 -6.02 -16.91 17.32
C ASP A 65 -5.46 -15.50 17.07
N GLN A 66 -5.22 -15.16 15.81
CA GLN A 66 -4.90 -13.80 15.42
C GLN A 66 -6.18 -12.96 15.47
N ILE A 67 -6.27 -12.07 16.46
CA ILE A 67 -7.44 -11.21 16.64
C ILE A 67 -7.34 -10.03 15.67
N PHE A 68 -8.27 -9.96 14.72
CA PHE A 68 -8.41 -8.85 13.79
C PHE A 68 -9.72 -8.10 14.04
N SER A 69 -9.69 -6.77 13.90
CA SER A 69 -10.92 -5.97 13.81
C SER A 69 -11.69 -6.39 12.56
N LYS A 70 -12.98 -6.70 12.71
CA LYS A 70 -13.86 -7.09 11.59
C LYS A 70 -13.81 -6.08 10.45
N ALA A 71 -13.76 -4.79 10.76
CA ALA A 71 -13.69 -3.73 9.76
C ALA A 71 -12.37 -3.77 8.97
N THR A 72 -11.23 -3.87 9.67
CA THR A 72 -9.90 -3.91 9.04
C THR A 72 -9.69 -5.20 8.24
N ALA A 73 -10.19 -6.34 8.75
CA ALA A 73 -10.09 -7.62 8.07
C ALA A 73 -10.85 -7.62 6.74
N VAL A 74 -12.06 -7.05 6.70
CA VAL A 74 -12.87 -6.94 5.47
C VAL A 74 -12.21 -6.03 4.44
N VAL A 75 -11.64 -4.89 4.87
CA VAL A 75 -10.94 -3.99 3.95
C VAL A 75 -9.70 -4.68 3.39
N ASN A 76 -8.89 -5.33 4.23
CA ASN A 76 -7.66 -6.01 3.80
C ASN A 76 -7.95 -7.19 2.87
N SER A 77 -8.95 -8.02 3.15
CA SER A 77 -9.34 -9.12 2.27
C SER A 77 -9.94 -8.63 0.96
N GLY A 78 -10.71 -7.52 0.98
CA GLY A 78 -11.20 -6.86 -0.22
C GLY A 78 -10.07 -6.33 -1.11
N LEU A 79 -9.06 -5.69 -0.53
CA LEU A 79 -7.87 -5.23 -1.26
C LEU A 79 -7.09 -6.39 -1.88
N LEU A 80 -6.92 -7.49 -1.14
CA LEU A 80 -6.27 -8.70 -1.64
C LEU A 80 -7.04 -9.29 -2.84
N LEU A 81 -8.37 -9.38 -2.75
CA LEU A 81 -9.22 -9.86 -3.85
C LEU A 81 -9.11 -8.96 -5.08
N MET A 82 -9.15 -7.64 -4.90
CA MET A 82 -8.97 -6.67 -5.98
C MET A 82 -7.61 -6.82 -6.65
N ALA A 83 -6.55 -7.09 -5.89
CA ALA A 83 -5.22 -7.33 -6.42
C ALA A 83 -5.15 -8.63 -7.26
N VAL A 84 -5.79 -9.73 -6.81
CA VAL A 84 -5.89 -10.97 -7.60
C VAL A 84 -6.64 -10.74 -8.91
N MET A 85 -7.77 -10.03 -8.87
CA MET A 85 -8.54 -9.68 -10.07
C MET A 85 -7.74 -8.79 -11.03
N GLY A 86 -7.00 -7.82 -10.48
CA GLY A 86 -6.11 -6.93 -11.23
C GLY A 86 -4.96 -7.65 -11.93
N LEU A 87 -4.50 -8.80 -11.40
CA LEU A 87 -3.52 -9.68 -12.07
C LEU A 87 -4.16 -10.62 -13.09
N MET A 88 -5.36 -11.12 -12.83
CA MET A 88 -6.09 -11.97 -13.76
C MET A 88 -6.43 -11.24 -15.07
N PHE A 89 -6.77 -9.95 -15.00
CA PHE A 89 -7.12 -9.15 -16.18
C PHE A 89 -6.01 -9.09 -17.25
N PRO A 90 -4.78 -8.65 -16.96
CA PRO A 90 -3.68 -8.67 -17.92
C PRO A 90 -3.26 -10.10 -18.31
N ALA A 91 -3.39 -11.09 -17.42
CA ALA A 91 -3.10 -12.49 -17.75
C ALA A 91 -4.05 -13.02 -18.84
N VAL A 92 -5.37 -12.80 -18.69
CA VAL A 92 -6.38 -13.24 -19.68
C VAL A 92 -6.25 -12.51 -21.01
N LEU A 93 -6.00 -11.20 -20.97
CA LEU A 93 -5.77 -10.40 -22.19
C LEU A 93 -4.52 -10.86 -22.95
N HIS A 94 -3.44 -11.19 -22.25
CA HIS A 94 -2.23 -11.74 -22.86
C HIS A 94 -2.51 -13.08 -23.55
N PHE A 95 -3.33 -13.95 -22.96
CA PHE A 95 -3.74 -15.21 -23.59
C PHE A 95 -4.68 -15.03 -24.80
N THR A 96 -5.39 -13.90 -24.87
CA THR A 96 -6.42 -13.64 -25.90
C THR A 96 -5.92 -12.75 -27.05
N HIS A 97 -4.68 -12.25 -27.01
CA HIS A 97 -4.05 -11.40 -28.06
C HIS A 97 -4.84 -10.11 -28.43
N SER A 98 -5.71 -9.62 -27.56
CA SER A 98 -6.50 -8.40 -27.80
C SER A 98 -5.75 -7.14 -27.34
N GLU A 99 -4.93 -6.56 -28.23
CA GLU A 99 -4.33 -5.24 -28.01
C GLU A 99 -5.39 -4.14 -28.15
N VAL A 100 -5.97 -3.72 -27.02
CA VAL A 100 -6.88 -2.57 -26.94
C VAL A 100 -6.07 -1.29 -27.18
N ARG A 101 -6.31 -0.64 -28.33
CA ARG A 101 -5.61 0.58 -28.77
C ARG A 101 -6.59 1.76 -28.72
N GLN A 102 -6.66 2.48 -27.59
CA GLN A 102 -7.48 3.70 -27.44
C GLN A 102 -6.67 4.85 -26.82
N GLY A 103 -5.96 5.63 -27.65
CA GLY A 103 -4.92 6.56 -27.15
C GLY A 103 -5.37 7.95 -26.68
N ALA A 104 -6.49 8.51 -27.15
CA ALA A 104 -6.84 9.91 -26.85
C ALA A 104 -7.80 10.08 -25.67
N SER A 105 -8.82 9.22 -25.56
CA SER A 105 -9.83 9.28 -24.49
C SER A 105 -9.25 8.85 -23.13
N GLU A 106 -8.36 7.86 -23.11
CA GLU A 106 -7.74 7.35 -21.89
C GLU A 106 -6.85 8.38 -21.17
N VAL A 107 -6.16 9.24 -21.92
CA VAL A 107 -5.28 10.27 -21.32
C VAL A 107 -6.10 11.39 -20.66
N ALA A 108 -7.22 11.79 -21.27
CA ALA A 108 -8.12 12.77 -20.66
C ALA A 108 -8.75 12.24 -19.37
N LEU A 109 -9.21 10.97 -19.41
CA LEU A 109 -9.81 10.31 -18.26
C LEU A 109 -8.82 10.09 -17.12
N SER A 110 -7.59 9.67 -17.40
CA SER A 110 -6.56 9.47 -16.38
C SER A 110 -6.12 10.78 -15.72
N ARG A 111 -6.05 11.89 -16.48
CA ARG A 111 -5.79 13.23 -15.90
C ARG A 111 -6.90 13.66 -14.95
N PHE A 112 -8.16 13.48 -15.35
CA PHE A 112 -9.31 13.79 -14.50
C PHE A 112 -9.32 12.94 -13.21
N SER A 113 -9.13 11.62 -13.36
CA SER A 113 -9.05 10.69 -12.22
C SER A 113 -7.90 11.03 -11.26
N SER A 114 -6.72 11.37 -11.79
CA SER A 114 -5.55 11.79 -10.98
C SER A 114 -5.86 13.03 -10.13
N CYS A 115 -6.50 14.05 -10.72
CA CYS A 115 -6.92 15.24 -9.97
C CYS A 115 -7.92 14.89 -8.84
N ILE A 116 -8.91 14.04 -9.13
CA ILE A 116 -9.89 13.59 -8.12
C ILE A 116 -9.18 12.84 -6.99
N MET A 117 -8.29 11.90 -7.33
CA MET A 117 -7.52 11.14 -6.34
C MET A 117 -6.64 12.04 -5.47
N LEU A 118 -6.05 13.09 -6.04
CA LEU A 118 -5.25 14.06 -5.30
C LEU A 118 -6.11 14.87 -4.31
N VAL A 119 -7.29 15.33 -4.73
CA VAL A 119 -8.24 16.04 -3.85
C VAL A 119 -8.78 15.12 -2.75
N ALA A 120 -9.13 13.88 -3.09
CA ALA A 120 -9.59 12.89 -2.14
C ALA A 120 -8.51 12.54 -1.10
N TYR A 121 -7.26 12.37 -1.55
CA TYR A 121 -6.12 12.13 -0.67
C TYR A 121 -5.84 13.33 0.25
N ALA A 122 -5.86 14.55 -0.27
CA ALA A 122 -5.70 15.78 0.53
C ALA A 122 -6.82 15.93 1.58
N SER A 123 -8.06 15.62 1.20
CA SER A 123 -9.22 15.64 2.10
C SER A 123 -9.14 14.54 3.16
N TYR A 124 -8.70 13.34 2.78
CA TYR A 124 -8.46 12.23 3.71
C TYR A 124 -7.36 12.59 4.72
N LEU A 125 -6.26 13.17 4.25
CA LEU A 125 -5.23 13.70 5.13
C LEU A 125 -5.82 14.75 6.06
N TYR A 126 -6.53 15.76 5.54
CA TYR A 126 -7.17 16.78 6.36
C TYR A 126 -8.10 16.18 7.44
N PHE A 127 -8.93 15.20 7.10
CA PHE A 127 -9.83 14.53 8.04
C PHE A 127 -9.06 13.70 9.09
N GLN A 128 -8.02 12.96 8.68
CA GLN A 128 -7.15 12.26 9.63
C GLN A 128 -6.43 13.22 10.58
N LEU A 129 -6.05 14.39 10.09
CA LEU A 129 -5.35 15.42 10.84
C LEU A 129 -6.26 16.16 11.82
N SER A 130 -7.51 16.43 11.42
CA SER A 130 -8.48 17.16 12.23
C SER A 130 -9.27 16.25 13.18
N GLY A 131 -9.49 14.98 12.83
CA GLY A 131 -10.37 14.06 13.56
C GLY A 131 -9.70 13.22 14.66
N ARG A 132 -8.37 13.27 14.81
CA ARG A 132 -7.60 12.39 15.73
C ARG A 132 -6.88 13.12 16.88
N SER A 133 -7.23 14.37 17.16
CA SER A 133 -6.65 15.15 18.27
C SER A 133 -7.12 14.70 19.66
N ASN A 134 -7.99 13.69 19.79
CA ASN A 134 -8.59 13.32 21.08
C ASN A 134 -8.64 11.81 21.39
N ILE A 135 -7.64 11.03 20.95
CA ILE A 135 -7.35 9.72 21.56
C ILE A 135 -5.82 9.59 21.68
N TYR A 136 -5.26 10.15 22.75
CA TYR A 136 -3.91 9.81 23.16
C TYR A 136 -3.82 9.72 24.68
N SER A 137 -4.20 8.55 25.20
CA SER A 137 -3.64 8.08 26.46
C SER A 137 -2.22 7.59 26.16
N PRO A 138 -1.16 8.18 26.74
CA PRO A 138 0.17 7.63 26.61
C PRO A 138 0.18 6.29 27.36
N ILE A 139 0.24 5.17 26.64
CA ILE A 139 0.53 3.88 27.27
C ILE A 139 2.02 3.91 27.60
N GLY A 140 2.30 4.39 28.81
CA GLY A 140 3.58 4.22 29.48
C GLY A 140 3.87 2.76 29.80
N SER A 141 5.15 2.51 30.02
CA SER A 141 5.80 1.26 30.43
C SER A 141 5.96 0.18 29.34
N VAL A 142 7.12 0.28 28.69
CA VAL A 142 7.91 -0.83 28.21
C VAL A 142 8.08 -1.86 29.34
N SER A 143 7.22 -2.87 29.39
CA SER A 143 7.51 -4.13 30.07
C SER A 143 8.04 -5.11 29.03
N LEU A 144 9.36 -5.23 29.03
CA LEU A 144 10.19 -6.14 28.24
C LEU A 144 9.64 -7.58 28.27
N MET A 145 8.94 -8.00 27.22
CA MET A 145 8.70 -9.43 26.95
C MET A 145 9.54 -9.86 25.72
N PRO A 146 10.45 -10.84 25.85
CA PRO A 146 11.33 -11.27 24.77
C PRO A 146 10.59 -11.89 23.56
N HIS A 147 9.32 -12.24 23.71
CA HIS A 147 8.48 -12.78 22.62
C HIS A 147 7.99 -11.70 21.62
N LEU A 148 7.95 -10.42 22.01
CA LEU A 148 7.55 -9.32 21.11
C LEU A 148 8.69 -8.82 20.22
N ILE A 149 9.93 -9.15 20.56
CA ILE A 149 11.11 -8.75 19.80
C ILE A 149 11.13 -9.49 18.46
N SER A 150 10.76 -10.77 18.41
CA SER A 150 10.73 -11.57 17.17
C SER A 150 9.66 -11.11 16.18
N SER A 151 8.45 -10.83 16.66
CA SER A 151 7.35 -10.33 15.82
C SER A 151 7.57 -8.87 15.38
N SER A 152 8.16 -8.02 16.22
CA SER A 152 8.59 -6.67 15.82
C SER A 152 9.75 -6.72 14.82
N LEU A 153 10.66 -7.70 14.92
CA LEU A 153 11.75 -7.88 13.96
C LEU A 153 11.22 -8.29 12.59
N VAL A 154 10.28 -9.24 12.51
CA VAL A 154 9.66 -9.64 11.22
C VAL A 154 8.90 -8.47 10.58
N ILE A 155 8.14 -7.70 11.38
CA ILE A 155 7.44 -6.51 10.90
C ILE A 155 8.42 -5.41 10.48
N ARG A 156 9.54 -5.23 11.19
CA ARG A 156 10.61 -4.30 10.83
C ARG A 156 11.36 -4.76 9.59
N THR A 157 11.63 -6.05 9.41
CA THR A 157 12.28 -6.58 8.20
C THR A 157 11.38 -6.43 6.96
N ILE A 158 10.07 -6.62 7.12
CA ILE A 158 9.08 -6.38 6.05
C ILE A 158 8.95 -4.89 5.73
N THR A 159 9.07 -4.02 6.73
CA THR A 159 9.05 -2.55 6.53
C THR A 159 10.37 -2.00 5.98
N VAL A 160 11.50 -2.68 6.20
CA VAL A 160 12.84 -2.32 5.68
C VAL A 160 13.11 -2.89 4.28
N MET A 161 12.24 -3.80 3.79
CA MET A 161 12.29 -4.30 2.41
C MET A 161 11.39 -3.53 1.42
N LEU A 162 10.73 -2.46 1.89
CA LEU A 162 10.14 -1.39 1.09
C LEU A 162 11.02 -0.15 1.18
#